data_AF-A0A2W5Z8Z1-F1
#
_entry.id   AF-A0A2W5Z8Z1-F1
#
_cell.length_a   1.000
_cell.length_b   1.000
_cell.length_c   1.000
_cell.angle_alpha   90.00
_cell.angle_beta   90.00
_cell.angle_gamma   90.00
#
_symmetry.space_group_name_H-M   'P 1'
#
loop_
_entity.id
_entity.type
_entity.pdbx_description
1 polymer ?
#
loop_
_entity_poly.entity_id
_entity_poly.type
_entity_poly.pdbx_seq_one_letter_code
_entity_poly.pdbx_strand_id
1 'polypeptide(L)'
;MHFFWGSFDVALTRYSGRPGQPAPGAGVIARGGHDAEQICAGWWSGDERFPEAAFFAYAYPPPDGMDRIAIQPDGATWHPAGEFSLPYDVARSSADPRHAIRDFLSSTYAGLARLLAWDDTLTSVQAPASTRP
;
A
#
# COMPACT_ATOMS: atom_id res chain seq x y z
N MET A 1 12.02 -0.87 -2.58
CA MET A 1 11.35 0.23 -3.31
C MET A 1 11.47 -0.08 -4.79
N HIS A 2 10.35 0.02 -5.51
CA HIS A 2 10.20 -0.33 -6.91
C HIS A 2 9.80 0.92 -7.68
N PHE A 3 10.30 1.02 -8.91
CA PHE A 3 9.85 2.00 -9.90
C PHE A 3 9.51 1.23 -11.17
N PHE A 4 8.28 1.40 -11.68
CA PHE A 4 7.76 0.66 -12.82
C PHE A 4 7.74 1.54 -14.06
N TRP A 5 8.57 1.23 -15.06
CA TRP A 5 8.73 2.08 -16.24
C TRP A 5 7.51 2.14 -17.18
N GLY A 6 6.63 1.14 -17.17
CA GLY A 6 5.47 1.09 -18.07
C GLY A 6 4.37 2.10 -17.70
N SER A 7 4.18 2.32 -16.40
CA SER A 7 3.11 3.12 -15.81
C SER A 7 3.64 4.24 -14.90
N PHE A 8 4.96 4.35 -14.73
CA PHE A 8 5.64 5.33 -13.87
C PHE A 8 5.26 5.24 -12.38
N ASP A 9 4.87 4.06 -11.92
CA ASP A 9 4.47 3.87 -10.52
C ASP A 9 5.69 3.76 -9.62
N VAL A 10 5.51 4.19 -8.38
CA VAL A 10 6.46 4.00 -7.29
C VAL A 10 5.79 3.16 -6.22
N ALA A 11 6.43 2.07 -5.80
CA ALA A 11 5.90 1.22 -4.74
C ALA A 11 6.95 0.84 -3.71
N LEU A 12 6.51 0.66 -2.48
CA LEU A 12 7.25 0.03 -1.40
C LEU A 12 6.48 -1.22 -0.95
N THR A 13 7.10 -2.37 -1.14
CA THR A 13 6.61 -3.63 -0.61
C THR A 13 7.42 -4.03 0.61
N ARG A 14 6.72 -4.42 1.66
CA ARG A 14 7.29 -5.10 2.83
C ARG A 14 6.80 -6.54 2.84
N TYR A 15 7.62 -7.43 3.37
CA TYR A 15 7.35 -8.86 3.44
C TYR A 15 7.46 -9.35 4.88
N SER A 16 6.58 -10.27 5.28
CA SER A 16 6.68 -10.91 6.60
C SER A 16 7.65 -12.09 6.63
N GLY A 17 8.06 -12.57 5.46
CA GLY A 17 8.84 -13.81 5.30
C GLY A 17 7.98 -15.08 5.23
N ARG A 18 6.65 -14.97 5.41
CA ARG A 18 5.73 -16.09 5.19
C ARG A 18 5.45 -16.28 3.69
N PRO A 19 5.22 -17.52 3.21
CA PRO A 19 4.89 -17.76 1.83
C PRO A 19 3.50 -17.23 1.48
N GLY A 20 3.37 -16.67 0.28
CA GLY A 20 2.10 -16.39 -0.39
C GLY A 20 1.68 -17.60 -1.22
N GLN A 21 0.37 -17.81 -1.38
CA GLN A 21 -0.17 -18.89 -2.19
C GLN A 21 -1.03 -18.34 -3.33
N PRO A 22 -0.42 -18.04 -4.49
CA PRO A 22 -1.13 -17.67 -5.71
C PRO A 22 -2.25 -18.67 -6.04
N ALA A 23 -3.41 -18.14 -6.43
CA ALA A 23 -4.56 -18.98 -6.80
C ALA A 23 -4.21 -19.97 -7.93
N PRO A 24 -4.80 -21.18 -7.94
CA PRO A 24 -4.67 -22.09 -9.07
C PRO A 24 -5.03 -21.38 -10.39
N GLY A 25 -4.17 -21.52 -11.41
CA GLY A 25 -4.37 -20.84 -12.69
C GLY A 25 -3.90 -19.39 -12.76
N ALA A 26 -3.36 -18.81 -11.68
CA ALA A 26 -2.70 -17.51 -11.73
C ALA A 26 -1.63 -17.47 -12.84
N GLY A 27 -1.48 -16.37 -13.58
CA GLY A 27 -0.43 -16.27 -14.61
C GLY A 27 0.98 -16.36 -14.03
N VAL A 28 2.00 -16.53 -14.87
CA VAL A 28 3.42 -16.58 -14.44
C VAL A 28 3.83 -15.32 -13.64
N ILE A 29 3.31 -14.15 -14.03
CA ILE A 29 3.55 -12.88 -13.35
C ILE A 29 2.96 -12.90 -11.94
N ALA A 30 1.69 -13.27 -11.81
CA ALA A 30 1.03 -13.35 -10.50
C ALA A 30 1.67 -14.41 -9.60
N ARG A 31 2.14 -15.53 -10.16
CA ARG A 31 2.85 -16.55 -9.38
C ARG A 31 4.15 -16.04 -8.79
N GLY A 32 4.95 -15.29 -9.56
CA GLY A 32 6.22 -14.73 -9.07
C GLY A 32 6.04 -13.46 -8.22
N GLY A 33 4.98 -12.68 -8.48
CA GLY A 33 4.73 -11.44 -7.75
C GLY A 33 4.03 -11.63 -6.40
N HIS A 34 3.43 -12.80 -6.18
CA HIS A 34 2.59 -13.10 -5.01
C HIS A 34 3.01 -14.41 -4.29
N ASP A 35 4.27 -14.83 -4.42
CA ASP A 35 4.82 -16.01 -3.75
C ASP A 35 5.19 -15.78 -2.28
N ALA A 36 5.08 -14.54 -1.80
CA ALA A 36 5.32 -14.15 -0.41
C ALA A 36 4.18 -13.29 0.13
N GLU A 37 3.90 -13.42 1.42
CA GLU A 37 2.96 -12.54 2.10
C GLU A 37 3.55 -11.13 2.23
N GLN A 38 2.79 -10.15 1.78
CA GLN A 38 3.27 -8.78 1.61
C GLN A 38 2.21 -7.73 1.93
N ILE A 39 2.71 -6.55 2.30
CA ILE A 39 1.96 -5.30 2.27
C ILE A 39 2.68 -4.38 1.29
N CYS A 40 1.97 -3.91 0.28
CA CYS A 40 2.49 -3.05 -0.76
C CYS A 40 1.72 -1.73 -0.74
N ALA A 41 2.43 -0.61 -0.80
CA ALA A 41 1.83 0.70 -0.92
C ALA A 41 2.67 1.59 -1.84
N GLY A 42 2.03 2.55 -2.49
CA GLY A 42 2.70 3.32 -3.53
C GLY A 42 1.89 4.48 -4.06
N TRP A 43 2.38 5.01 -5.16
CA TRP A 43 1.71 5.99 -6.00
C TRP A 43 1.76 5.50 -7.44
N TRP A 44 0.68 5.72 -8.17
CA TRP A 44 0.58 5.44 -9.60
C TRP A 44 -0.04 6.63 -10.32
N SER A 45 0.32 6.83 -11.59
CA SER A 45 -0.10 8.00 -12.35
C SER A 45 -1.54 7.93 -12.88
N GLY A 46 -2.19 6.78 -12.77
CA GLY A 46 -3.38 6.45 -13.54
C GLY A 46 -3.03 5.90 -14.92
N ASP A 47 -4.06 5.48 -15.66
CA ASP A 47 -3.98 5.00 -17.03
C ASP A 47 -5.21 5.47 -17.86
N GLU A 48 -5.36 4.98 -19.10
CA GLU A 48 -6.50 5.37 -19.96
C GLU A 48 -7.87 4.96 -19.40
N ARG A 49 -7.94 3.92 -18.56
CA ARG A 49 -9.18 3.42 -17.96
C ARG A 49 -9.50 4.13 -16.65
N PHE A 50 -8.46 4.50 -15.92
CA PHE A 50 -8.51 5.17 -14.62
C PHE A 50 -7.51 6.33 -14.64
N PRO A 51 -7.91 7.49 -15.21
CA PRO A 51 -7.00 8.58 -15.51
C PRO A 51 -6.53 9.35 -14.26
N GLU A 52 -7.08 9.03 -13.09
CA GLU A 52 -6.78 9.72 -11.86
C GLU A 52 -5.58 9.08 -11.16
N ALA A 53 -4.53 9.87 -10.98
CA ALA A 53 -3.41 9.46 -10.15
C ALA A 53 -3.86 9.25 -8.70
N ALA A 54 -3.30 8.25 -8.03
CA ALA A 54 -3.64 7.97 -6.64
C ALA A 54 -2.47 7.37 -5.87
N PHE A 55 -2.51 7.51 -4.55
CA PHE A 55 -1.78 6.62 -3.65
C PHE A 55 -2.61 5.36 -3.44
N PHE A 56 -1.93 4.21 -3.31
CA PHE A 56 -2.59 2.94 -3.08
C PHE A 56 -1.92 2.15 -1.96
N ALA A 57 -2.66 1.22 -1.36
CA ALA A 57 -2.12 0.22 -0.45
C ALA A 57 -2.94 -1.07 -0.50
N TYR A 58 -2.28 -2.22 -0.45
CA TYR A 58 -2.93 -3.52 -0.37
C TYR A 58 -2.07 -4.53 0.39
N ALA A 59 -2.68 -5.66 0.74
CA ALA A 59 -1.99 -6.83 1.28
C ALA A 59 -2.23 -8.04 0.38
N TYR A 60 -1.24 -8.92 0.32
CA TYR A 60 -1.38 -10.22 -0.32
C TYR A 60 -0.93 -11.33 0.63
N PRO A 61 -1.72 -12.41 0.82
CA PRO A 61 -3.15 -12.46 0.50
C PRO A 61 -3.95 -11.36 1.24
N PRO A 62 -5.11 -10.95 0.72
CA PRO A 62 -5.96 -9.97 1.41
C PRO A 62 -6.46 -10.57 2.73
N PRO A 63 -6.24 -9.92 3.88
CA PRO A 63 -6.73 -10.42 5.16
C PRO A 63 -8.23 -10.16 5.32
N ASP A 64 -8.90 -11.02 6.09
CA ASP A 64 -10.29 -10.81 6.47
C ASP A 64 -10.46 -9.52 7.30
N GLY A 65 -11.51 -8.76 7.02
CA GLY A 65 -11.83 -7.52 7.73
C GLY A 65 -11.07 -6.28 7.26
N MET A 66 -10.34 -6.39 6.13
CA MET A 66 -9.64 -5.27 5.50
C MET A 66 -10.56 -4.07 5.18
N ASP A 67 -11.81 -4.35 4.81
CA ASP A 67 -12.89 -3.38 4.54
C ASP A 67 -13.25 -2.51 5.76
N ARG A 68 -12.88 -2.95 6.97
CA ARG A 68 -13.20 -2.28 8.25
C ARG A 68 -12.03 -1.49 8.82
N ILE A 69 -10.88 -1.47 8.15
CA ILE A 69 -9.74 -0.66 8.60
C ILE A 69 -10.14 0.81 8.54
N ALA A 70 -10.01 1.50 9.68
CA ALA A 70 -10.17 2.94 9.74
C ALA A 70 -8.97 3.61 9.04
N ILE A 71 -9.16 3.98 7.78
CA ILE A 71 -8.16 4.67 6.97
C ILE A 71 -8.31 6.18 7.09
N GLN A 72 -7.19 6.87 6.90
CA GLN A 72 -7.07 8.32 6.87
C GLN A 72 -6.31 8.72 5.59
N PRO A 73 -6.33 9.99 5.17
CA PRO A 73 -7.22 11.07 5.62
C PRO A 73 -8.64 10.87 5.08
N ASP A 74 -9.53 11.81 5.39
CA ASP A 74 -10.82 11.91 4.70
C ASP A 74 -10.63 11.97 3.18
N GLY A 75 -11.44 11.18 2.46
CA GLY A 75 -11.31 10.99 1.01
C GLY A 75 -10.44 9.81 0.58
N ALA A 76 -9.77 9.13 1.51
CA ALA A 76 -9.25 7.79 1.25
C ALA A 76 -10.41 6.77 1.23
N THR A 77 -10.31 5.76 0.35
CA THR A 77 -11.38 4.76 0.14
C THR A 77 -10.83 3.34 0.05
N TRP A 78 -11.68 2.36 0.39
CA TRP A 78 -11.43 0.95 0.10
C TRP A 78 -12.19 0.52 -1.15
N HIS A 79 -11.54 -0.24 -2.01
CA HIS A 79 -12.14 -0.87 -3.18
C HIS A 79 -12.32 -2.37 -2.96
N PRO A 80 -13.47 -2.95 -3.35
CA PRO A 80 -13.72 -4.39 -3.26
C PRO A 80 -12.72 -5.30 -4.01
N ALA A 81 -11.89 -4.71 -4.88
CA ALA A 81 -10.78 -5.41 -5.52
C ALA A 81 -9.63 -5.78 -4.55
N GLY A 82 -9.71 -5.35 -3.28
CA GLY A 82 -8.73 -5.69 -2.25
C GLY A 82 -7.64 -4.64 -2.08
N GLU A 83 -7.95 -3.37 -2.37
CA GLU A 83 -6.99 -2.27 -2.28
C GLU A 83 -7.61 -1.01 -1.66
N PHE A 84 -6.78 -0.21 -1.01
CA PHE A 84 -7.09 1.14 -0.58
C PHE A 84 -6.54 2.14 -1.58
N SER A 85 -7.23 3.27 -1.73
CA SER A 85 -6.83 4.37 -2.59
C SER A 85 -6.98 5.72 -1.87
N LEU A 86 -6.07 6.65 -2.16
CA LEU A 86 -6.22 8.07 -1.85
C LEU A 86 -5.97 8.84 -3.15
N PRO A 87 -7.00 9.47 -3.74
CA PRO A 87 -6.84 10.26 -4.96
C PRO A 87 -5.79 11.36 -4.76
N TYR A 88 -4.93 11.55 -5.77
CA TYR A 88 -3.84 12.52 -5.70
C TYR A 88 -4.35 13.94 -5.48
N ASP A 89 -5.48 14.30 -6.09
CA ASP A 89 -6.07 15.63 -5.91
C ASP A 89 -6.60 15.88 -4.49
N VAL A 90 -7.05 14.84 -3.79
CA VAL A 90 -7.42 14.93 -2.37
C VAL A 90 -6.17 15.21 -1.53
N ALA A 91 -5.10 14.44 -1.75
CA ALA A 91 -3.83 14.64 -1.05
C ALA A 91 -3.24 16.03 -1.32
N ARG A 92 -3.20 16.45 -2.59
CA ARG A 92 -2.64 17.73 -3.04
C ARG A 92 -3.40 18.94 -2.52
N SER A 93 -4.73 18.83 -2.40
CA SER A 93 -5.59 19.92 -1.94
C SER A 93 -5.68 20.01 -0.40
N SER A 94 -5.06 19.08 0.32
CA SER A 94 -4.97 19.12 1.77
C SER A 94 -4.13 20.32 2.25
N ALA A 95 -4.46 20.83 3.45
CA ALA A 95 -3.67 21.87 4.10
C ALA A 95 -2.21 21.45 4.36
N ASP A 96 -1.97 20.14 4.55
CA ASP A 96 -0.63 19.55 4.61
C ASP A 96 -0.61 18.26 3.78
N PRO A 97 -0.22 18.34 2.50
CA PRO A 97 -0.19 17.19 1.60
C PRO A 97 0.76 16.08 2.08
N ARG A 98 1.88 16.46 2.71
CA ARG A 98 2.86 15.49 3.22
C ARG A 98 2.25 14.67 4.36
N HIS A 99 1.55 15.35 5.26
CA HIS A 99 0.86 14.72 6.37
C HIS A 99 -0.27 13.81 5.88
N ALA A 100 -1.09 14.29 4.93
CA ALA A 100 -2.16 13.49 4.32
C ALA A 100 -1.64 12.18 3.72
N ILE A 101 -0.58 12.24 2.91
CA ILE A 101 0.04 11.05 2.32
C ILE A 101 0.58 10.12 3.40
N ARG A 102 1.27 10.67 4.41
CA ARG A 102 1.81 9.86 5.51
C ARG A 102 0.71 9.16 6.29
N ASP A 103 -0.39 9.84 6.57
CA ASP A 103 -1.51 9.29 7.33
C ASP A 103 -2.19 8.16 6.57
N PHE A 104 -2.33 8.29 5.25
CA PHE A 104 -2.78 7.18 4.40
C PHE A 104 -1.86 5.97 4.46
N LEU A 105 -0.56 6.18 4.21
CA LEU A 105 0.40 5.08 4.24
C LEU A 105 0.49 4.43 5.63
N SER A 106 0.39 5.22 6.70
CA SER A 106 0.51 4.73 8.07
C SER A 106 -0.74 4.01 8.56
N SER A 107 -1.93 4.57 8.30
CA SER A 107 -3.21 3.98 8.73
C SER A 107 -3.49 2.66 8.01
N THR A 108 -3.28 2.61 6.68
CA THR A 108 -3.43 1.38 5.90
C THR A 108 -2.43 0.32 6.34
N TYR A 109 -1.14 0.67 6.48
CA TYR A 109 -0.12 -0.27 6.92
C TYR A 109 -0.39 -0.81 8.32
N ALA A 110 -0.71 0.05 9.29
CA ALA A 110 -0.99 -0.37 10.66
C ALA A 110 -2.22 -1.28 10.73
N GLY A 111 -3.28 -0.97 9.98
CA GLY A 111 -4.47 -1.81 9.89
C GLY A 111 -4.15 -3.18 9.31
N LEU A 112 -3.42 -3.23 8.18
CA LEU A 112 -3.06 -4.49 7.52
C LEU A 112 -2.11 -5.33 8.34
N ALA A 113 -1.06 -4.74 8.90
CA ALA A 113 -0.11 -5.42 9.77
C ALA A 113 -0.81 -6.03 10.98
N ARG A 114 -1.78 -5.32 11.58
CA ARG A 114 -2.60 -5.84 12.67
C ARG A 114 -3.44 -7.04 12.25
N LEU A 115 -4.15 -6.96 11.13
CA LEU A 115 -5.00 -8.07 10.64
C LEU A 115 -4.17 -9.30 10.26
N LEU A 116 -2.97 -9.09 9.71
CA LEU A 116 -2.03 -10.15 9.37
C LEU A 116 -1.19 -10.63 10.56
N ALA A 117 -1.38 -10.09 11.76
CA ALA A 117 -0.58 -10.38 12.95
C ALA A 117 0.94 -10.31 12.66
N TRP A 118 1.37 -9.24 11.99
CA TRP A 118 2.80 -8.97 11.80
C TRP A 118 3.44 -8.57 13.12
N ASP A 119 4.65 -9.06 13.35
CA ASP A 119 5.44 -8.72 14.52
C ASP A 119 5.85 -7.23 14.49
N ASP A 120 5.87 -6.59 15.66
CA ASP A 120 6.21 -5.17 15.78
C ASP A 120 7.64 -4.84 15.29
N THR A 121 8.55 -5.82 15.31
CA THR A 121 9.90 -5.67 14.74
C THR A 121 9.89 -5.46 13.23
N LEU A 122 8.87 -5.95 12.52
CA LEU A 122 8.67 -5.72 11.08
C LEU A 122 7.96 -4.38 10.81
N THR A 123 7.25 -3.84 11.80
CA THR A 123 6.47 -2.61 11.68
C THR A 123 7.26 -1.38 12.12
N SER A 124 8.19 -1.54 13.07
CA SER A 124 9.07 -0.48 13.53
C SER A 124 10.19 -0.21 12.53
N VAL A 125 10.23 1.02 12.00
CA VAL A 125 11.37 1.52 11.23
C VAL A 125 11.95 2.68 12.00
N GLN A 126 13.15 2.50 12.55
CA GLN A 126 13.90 3.65 13.05
C GLN A 126 14.32 4.48 11.84
N ALA A 127 13.86 5.72 11.78
CA ALA A 127 14.41 6.66 10.81
C ALA A 127 15.93 6.75 11.05
N PRO A 128 16.75 6.76 9.99
CA PRO A 128 18.17 7.06 10.16
C PRO A 128 18.27 8.39 10.90
N ALA A 129 19.22 8.48 11.85
CA ALA A 129 19.42 9.68 12.65
C ALA A 129 19.49 10.90 11.72
N SER A 130 18.64 11.91 11.98
CA SER A 130 18.62 13.13 11.19
C SER A 130 19.97 13.82 11.32
N THR A 131 20.75 13.87 10.25
CA THR A 131 22.03 14.59 10.20
C THR A 131 21.87 16.05 9.80
N ARG A 132 20.66 16.62 9.92
CA ARG A 132 20.48 18.04 9.60
C ARG A 132 21.18 18.90 10.67
N PRO A 133 22.11 19.80 10.30
CA PRO A 133 22.63 20.81 11.20
C PRO A 133 21.54 21.80 11.62
#